data_AF-A0A9X3XAV5-F1
#
_entry.id   AF-A0A9X3XAV5-F1
#
_cell.length_a   1.000
_cell.length_b   1.000
_cell.length_c   1.000
_cell.angle_alpha   90.00
_cell.angle_beta   90.00
_cell.angle_gamma   90.00
#
_symmetry.space_group_name_H-M   'P 1'
#
loop_
_entity.id
_entity.type
_entity.pdbx_description
1 polymer ?
#
loop_
_entity_poly.entity_id
_entity_poly.type
_entity_poly.pdbx_seq_one_letter_code
_entity_poly.pdbx_strand_id
1 'polypeptide(L)'
;MVRSLAALTFVLALLPACGPAPEPVTPEGGGENAAKEPAAEEKKPAEEAPAAEAKPEGETPAAEAKAPERKPAEAKALSESESLAKEIIKGGGRRIGWSASKKLFVVPMEKRTESTGSLDIHFYGEDGQSRDPMRVCQPGECEEHLDEKVAEVLPKLAQKLEEGQFVAIRSIGWPDNRDELDVSSLSMKLKWSKGKIEGVKEGQKPVAFTAVGGKLDISALKAIYVVPDSKLLGVFGTPSKPGFVQTFHVVKMP
;
A
#
# COMPACT_ATOMS: atom_id res chain seq x y z
N MET A 1 53.36 -43.97 -22.09
CA MET A 1 53.25 -42.68 -22.79
C MET A 1 52.49 -41.76 -21.83
N VAL A 2 53.07 -40.80 -21.09
CA VAL A 2 54.15 -39.81 -21.32
C VAL A 2 53.67 -38.56 -22.09
N ARG A 3 53.48 -37.46 -21.33
CA ARG A 3 53.37 -36.04 -21.75
C ARG A 3 52.11 -35.65 -22.56
N SER A 4 51.65 -34.38 -22.56
CA SER A 4 52.18 -33.18 -21.90
C SER A 4 51.09 -32.16 -21.48
N LEU A 5 51.46 -31.20 -20.62
CA LEU A 5 50.73 -29.95 -20.43
C LEU A 5 50.92 -29.01 -21.64
N ALA A 6 49.94 -28.15 -21.87
CA ALA A 6 50.15 -26.79 -22.40
C ALA A 6 49.03 -25.86 -21.90
N ALA A 7 49.38 -24.90 -21.04
CA ALA A 7 48.51 -23.76 -20.72
C ALA A 7 48.91 -22.57 -21.59
N LEU A 8 47.95 -21.76 -22.01
CA LEU A 8 48.20 -20.57 -22.85
C LEU A 8 47.54 -19.33 -22.23
N THR A 9 48.18 -18.83 -21.17
CA THR A 9 47.97 -17.45 -20.68
C THR A 9 48.59 -16.48 -21.69
N PHE A 10 47.80 -15.56 -22.24
CA PHE A 10 48.33 -14.42 -22.98
C PHE A 10 48.28 -13.17 -22.10
N VAL A 11 49.44 -12.59 -21.80
CA VAL A 11 49.59 -11.35 -21.05
C VAL A 11 50.61 -10.47 -21.77
N LEU A 12 50.14 -9.35 -22.31
CA LEU A 12 50.90 -8.14 -22.66
C LEU A 12 49.87 -6.98 -22.48
N ALA A 13 50.05 -5.90 -21.71
CA ALA A 13 51.21 -5.04 -21.42
C ALA A 13 51.59 -4.12 -22.59
N LEU A 14 51.74 -2.79 -22.46
CA LEU A 14 51.56 -1.85 -21.31
C LEU A 14 51.45 -0.39 -21.83
N LEU A 15 50.57 0.45 -21.24
CA LEU A 15 50.72 1.92 -21.03
C LEU A 15 50.80 2.86 -22.28
N PRO A 16 50.76 4.23 -22.17
CA PRO A 16 50.81 5.08 -20.96
C PRO A 16 49.79 6.26 -20.82
N ALA A 17 49.79 6.83 -19.61
CA ALA A 17 49.64 8.26 -19.25
C ALA A 17 48.38 9.09 -19.64
N CYS A 18 47.37 9.05 -18.75
CA CYS A 18 46.71 10.23 -18.14
C CYS A 18 46.27 9.76 -16.73
N GLY A 19 46.46 10.47 -15.62
CA GLY A 19 46.50 11.92 -15.42
C GLY A 19 45.33 12.24 -14.46
N PRO A 20 45.56 12.57 -13.18
CA PRO A 20 44.48 12.66 -12.20
C PRO A 20 43.52 13.80 -12.53
N ALA A 21 42.22 13.54 -12.49
CA ALA A 21 41.21 14.58 -12.66
C ALA A 21 41.23 15.54 -11.45
N PRO A 22 41.21 16.87 -11.67
CA PRO A 22 41.17 17.83 -10.58
C PRO A 22 39.79 17.85 -9.91
N GLU A 23 39.78 18.02 -8.58
CA GLU A 23 38.55 18.26 -7.82
C GLU A 23 38.02 19.68 -8.09
N PRO A 24 36.68 19.89 -8.08
CA PRO A 24 36.09 21.20 -8.38
C PRO A 24 36.28 22.18 -7.21
N VAL A 25 37.25 23.08 -7.34
CA VAL A 25 37.43 24.22 -6.43
C VAL A 25 36.28 25.21 -6.60
N THR A 26 35.63 25.59 -5.50
CA THR A 26 34.60 26.64 -5.45
C THR A 26 35.18 27.87 -4.73
N PRO A 27 35.03 29.10 -5.25
CA PRO A 27 35.71 30.30 -4.73
C PRO A 27 35.07 30.92 -3.46
N GLU A 28 35.71 31.98 -2.98
CA GLU A 28 35.56 32.63 -1.67
C GLU A 28 34.32 33.53 -1.48
N GLY A 29 34.10 33.95 -0.22
CA GLY A 29 33.24 35.09 0.15
C GLY A 29 31.85 34.69 0.68
N GLY A 30 31.31 35.28 1.75
CA GLY A 30 31.77 36.41 2.57
C GLY A 30 31.01 37.69 2.25
N GLY A 31 30.00 38.03 3.06
CA GLY A 31 29.19 39.24 2.90
C GLY A 31 28.12 39.36 4.00
N GLU A 32 27.97 40.55 4.57
CA GLU A 32 27.09 40.84 5.71
C GLU A 32 25.76 41.51 5.32
N ASN A 33 24.83 41.54 6.29
CA ASN A 33 23.91 42.65 6.60
C ASN A 33 23.04 43.29 5.50
N ALA A 34 21.78 42.83 5.38
CA ALA A 34 20.57 43.65 5.20
C ALA A 34 19.31 42.74 5.30
N ALA A 35 18.13 43.15 5.76
CA ALA A 35 17.67 44.45 6.25
C ALA A 35 16.76 44.29 7.50
N LYS A 36 16.39 45.41 8.13
CA LYS A 36 15.63 45.51 9.38
C LYS A 36 14.59 46.63 9.24
N GLU A 37 13.29 46.34 9.32
CA GLU A 37 12.22 47.33 9.59
C GLU A 37 10.91 46.63 10.06
N PRO A 38 9.87 47.32 10.57
CA PRO A 38 9.50 47.13 11.98
C PRO A 38 8.01 46.76 12.21
N ALA A 39 7.45 47.12 13.38
CA ALA A 39 6.16 46.66 13.88
C ALA A 39 5.30 47.79 14.50
N ALA A 40 4.02 47.47 14.78
CA ALA A 40 3.03 48.24 15.57
C ALA A 40 2.46 49.52 14.88
N GLU A 41 1.33 50.12 15.28
CA GLU A 41 0.43 49.88 16.43
C GLU A 41 -1.04 50.36 16.12
N GLU A 42 -1.90 50.47 17.14
CA GLU A 42 -3.20 51.19 17.22
C GLU A 42 -4.50 50.53 16.63
N LYS A 43 -5.73 50.73 17.16
CA LYS A 43 -6.27 50.92 18.55
C LYS A 43 -7.82 50.72 18.54
N LYS A 44 -8.44 50.48 19.71
CA LYS A 44 -9.92 50.52 20.02
C LYS A 44 -10.23 51.78 20.88
N PRO A 45 -11.45 52.12 21.41
CA PRO A 45 -12.77 51.43 21.50
C PRO A 45 -13.72 51.84 20.33
N ALA A 46 -15.06 51.96 20.34
CA ALA A 46 -16.20 51.81 21.30
C ALA A 46 -17.44 51.27 20.50
N GLU A 47 -18.62 50.83 20.97
CA GLU A 47 -19.54 51.02 22.13
C GLU A 47 -20.83 51.80 21.75
N GLU A 48 -21.98 51.11 21.60
CA GLU A 48 -23.31 51.63 21.94
C GLU A 48 -24.42 50.52 21.98
N ALA A 49 -25.33 50.64 22.96
CA ALA A 49 -26.61 49.92 23.15
C ALA A 49 -27.38 50.66 24.29
N PRO A 50 -28.74 50.75 24.35
CA PRO A 50 -29.73 49.66 24.26
C PRO A 50 -30.72 49.92 23.09
N ALA A 51 -32.05 49.65 23.03
CA ALA A 51 -33.11 49.16 23.94
C ALA A 51 -34.18 48.41 23.09
N ALA A 52 -35.06 47.49 23.54
CA ALA A 52 -35.91 47.29 24.75
C ALA A 52 -37.35 47.85 24.61
N GLU A 53 -38.33 47.12 25.19
CA GLU A 53 -39.80 47.29 25.10
C GLU A 53 -40.45 46.96 23.73
N ALA A 54 -41.64 46.35 23.62
CA ALA A 54 -42.56 45.79 24.62
C ALA A 54 -43.30 44.52 24.10
N LYS A 55 -43.92 43.77 25.03
CA LYS A 55 -44.85 42.64 24.80
C LYS A 55 -46.24 43.18 24.38
N PRO A 56 -47.10 42.36 23.74
CA PRO A 56 -48.14 41.71 24.54
C PRO A 56 -48.40 40.24 24.15
N GLU A 57 -49.22 39.57 24.96
CA GLU A 57 -49.56 38.14 24.82
C GLU A 57 -50.88 37.90 24.06
N GLY A 58 -50.99 36.71 23.47
CA GLY A 58 -52.21 36.19 22.85
C GLY A 58 -52.10 34.67 22.63
N GLU A 59 -53.01 33.92 23.24
CA GLU A 59 -53.17 32.46 23.08
C GLU A 59 -53.68 32.10 21.66
N THR A 60 -53.67 30.88 21.13
CA THR A 60 -53.60 29.50 21.70
C THR A 60 -52.87 28.56 20.68
N PRO A 61 -52.67 27.24 20.93
CA PRO A 61 -51.65 26.44 20.21
C PRO A 61 -52.06 25.92 18.83
N ALA A 62 -51.07 25.73 17.95
CA ALA A 62 -51.22 25.01 16.68
C ALA A 62 -50.02 24.07 16.41
N ALA A 63 -50.33 22.78 16.25
CA ALA A 63 -49.52 21.70 15.67
C ALA A 63 -48.02 21.61 16.05
N GLU A 64 -47.68 20.60 16.87
CA GLU A 64 -46.33 20.00 16.83
C GLU A 64 -46.06 19.44 15.42
N ALA A 65 -45.23 20.13 14.65
CA ALA A 65 -44.71 19.61 13.38
C ALA A 65 -43.75 18.45 13.67
N LYS A 66 -44.28 17.22 13.75
CA LYS A 66 -43.47 16.00 13.85
C LYS A 66 -42.42 16.00 12.73
N ALA A 67 -41.16 16.16 13.11
CA ALA A 67 -40.04 15.88 12.22
C ALA A 67 -40.22 14.44 11.70
N PRO A 68 -40.09 14.20 10.38
CA PRO A 68 -40.30 12.86 9.85
C PRO A 68 -39.23 11.93 10.42
N GLU A 69 -39.68 10.90 11.15
CA GLU A 69 -38.80 9.81 11.57
C GLU A 69 -38.13 9.23 10.33
N ARG A 70 -36.84 9.55 10.16
CA ARG A 70 -35.98 8.84 9.22
C ARG A 70 -35.83 7.43 9.75
N LYS A 71 -36.75 6.55 9.36
CA LYS A 71 -36.53 5.10 9.37
C LYS A 71 -35.10 4.87 8.86
N PRO A 72 -34.23 4.17 9.61
CA PRO A 72 -32.96 3.74 9.07
C PRO A 72 -33.24 3.03 7.75
N ALA A 73 -32.68 3.53 6.66
CA ALA A 73 -32.78 2.84 5.38
C ALA A 73 -32.16 1.45 5.60
N GLU A 74 -32.91 0.39 5.32
CA GLU A 74 -32.43 -0.98 5.49
C GLU A 74 -31.27 -1.20 4.53
N ALA A 75 -30.06 -1.00 5.06
CA ALA A 75 -28.82 -1.30 4.37
C ALA A 75 -28.80 -2.81 4.14
N LYS A 76 -29.21 -3.23 2.94
CA LYS A 76 -29.15 -4.61 2.48
C LYS A 76 -27.81 -5.19 2.91
N ALA A 77 -27.87 -6.29 3.67
CA ALA A 77 -26.67 -7.04 3.99
C ALA A 77 -26.01 -7.44 2.67
N LEU A 78 -24.82 -6.90 2.42
CA LEU A 78 -24.03 -7.23 1.24
C LEU A 78 -23.68 -8.73 1.30
N SER A 79 -23.63 -9.38 0.14
CA SER A 79 -23.02 -10.70 0.04
C SER A 79 -21.57 -10.69 0.53
N GLU A 80 -21.01 -11.87 0.86
CA GLU A 80 -19.60 -11.96 1.23
C GLU A 80 -18.68 -11.49 0.09
N SER A 81 -19.06 -11.74 -1.16
CA SER A 81 -18.32 -11.32 -2.36
C SER A 81 -18.40 -9.81 -2.61
N GLU A 82 -19.56 -9.16 -2.42
CA GLU A 82 -19.65 -7.68 -2.46
C GLU A 82 -18.89 -7.03 -1.30
N SER A 83 -18.97 -7.62 -0.11
CA SER A 83 -18.24 -7.17 1.08
C SER A 83 -16.73 -7.23 0.83
N LEU A 84 -16.22 -8.36 0.34
CA LEU A 84 -14.81 -8.54 0.00
C LEU A 84 -14.38 -7.64 -1.16
N ALA A 85 -15.21 -7.43 -2.18
CA ALA A 85 -14.92 -6.49 -3.27
C ALA A 85 -14.74 -5.06 -2.73
N LYS A 86 -15.64 -4.61 -1.85
CA LYS A 86 -15.60 -3.30 -1.20
C LYS A 86 -14.39 -3.16 -0.27
N GLU A 87 -14.03 -4.21 0.47
CA GLU A 87 -12.86 -4.26 1.33
C GLU A 87 -11.53 -4.34 0.58
N ILE A 88 -11.47 -5.02 -0.57
CA ILE A 88 -10.29 -5.02 -1.45
C ILE A 88 -10.02 -3.59 -1.91
N ILE A 89 -11.04 -2.92 -2.48
CA ILE A 89 -10.93 -1.57 -3.01
C ILE A 89 -10.61 -0.55 -1.90
N LYS A 90 -11.44 -0.45 -0.86
CA LYS A 90 -11.31 0.60 0.19
C LYS A 90 -10.39 0.21 1.35
N GLY A 91 -9.89 -1.03 1.37
CA GLY A 91 -9.05 -1.55 2.46
C GLY A 91 -7.56 -1.27 2.28
N GLY A 92 -7.09 -0.86 1.11
CA GLY A 92 -5.65 -0.65 0.84
C GLY A 92 -4.80 -1.91 1.06
N GLY A 93 -5.42 -3.10 0.97
CA GLY A 93 -4.77 -4.39 1.23
C GLY A 93 -5.08 -5.01 2.59
N ARG A 94 -5.69 -4.30 3.56
CA ARG A 94 -6.03 -4.85 4.91
C ARG A 94 -6.75 -6.20 4.86
N ARG A 95 -7.55 -6.43 3.82
CA ARG A 95 -8.01 -7.75 3.39
C ARG A 95 -7.77 -7.89 1.88
N ILE A 96 -7.47 -9.10 1.45
CA ILE A 96 -7.36 -9.51 0.04
C ILE A 96 -8.21 -10.77 -0.18
N GLY A 97 -8.47 -11.14 -1.43
CA GLY A 97 -9.11 -12.43 -1.73
C GLY A 97 -8.08 -13.52 -2.07
N TRP A 98 -8.43 -14.77 -1.78
CA TRP A 98 -7.78 -15.97 -2.33
C TRP A 98 -8.84 -16.97 -2.82
N SER A 99 -8.61 -17.54 -4.00
CA SER A 99 -9.41 -18.66 -4.52
C SER A 99 -8.57 -19.93 -4.55
N ALA A 100 -9.02 -20.96 -3.83
CA ALA A 100 -8.40 -22.29 -3.91
C ALA A 100 -8.68 -23.00 -5.24
N SER A 101 -9.85 -22.77 -5.86
CA SER A 101 -10.26 -23.42 -7.10
C SER A 101 -9.66 -22.79 -8.36
N LYS A 102 -9.41 -21.47 -8.36
CA LYS A 102 -8.68 -20.76 -9.43
C LYS A 102 -7.17 -20.65 -9.18
N LYS A 103 -6.73 -20.88 -7.93
CA LYS A 103 -5.36 -20.63 -7.43
C LYS A 103 -4.87 -19.20 -7.67
N LEU A 104 -5.73 -18.23 -7.35
CA LEU A 104 -5.48 -16.80 -7.53
C LEU A 104 -5.58 -16.07 -6.20
N PHE A 105 -4.63 -15.19 -5.92
CA PHE A 105 -4.87 -14.03 -5.05
C PHE A 105 -5.56 -12.94 -5.85
N VAL A 106 -6.32 -12.06 -5.19
CA VAL A 106 -6.87 -10.83 -5.76
C VAL A 106 -6.63 -9.67 -4.81
N VAL A 107 -5.87 -8.67 -5.28
CA VAL A 107 -5.23 -7.67 -4.43
C VAL A 107 -5.37 -6.26 -5.01
N PRO A 108 -5.51 -5.22 -4.15
CA PRO A 108 -5.49 -3.83 -4.61
C PRO A 108 -4.05 -3.36 -4.84
N MET A 109 -3.82 -2.74 -5.99
CA MET A 109 -2.52 -2.22 -6.41
C MET A 109 -2.65 -0.71 -6.66
N GLU A 110 -2.30 0.05 -5.62
CA GLU A 110 -2.31 1.52 -5.66
C GLU A 110 -0.98 2.06 -6.19
N LYS A 111 -1.06 2.99 -7.14
CA LYS A 111 0.04 3.82 -7.62
C LYS A 111 -0.18 5.25 -7.15
N ARG A 112 0.88 5.93 -6.74
CA ARG A 112 0.87 7.38 -6.46
C ARG A 112 2.11 8.02 -7.06
N THR A 113 1.89 9.20 -7.62
CA THR A 113 2.90 10.17 -8.02
C THR A 113 2.81 11.39 -7.09
N GLU A 114 3.56 12.46 -7.36
CA GLU A 114 3.49 13.70 -6.58
C GLU A 114 2.17 14.46 -6.78
N SER A 115 1.44 14.19 -7.88
CA SER A 115 0.26 14.96 -8.30
C SER A 115 -0.98 14.14 -8.70
N THR A 116 -0.86 12.80 -8.79
CA THR A 116 -1.99 11.90 -9.13
C THR A 116 -1.83 10.49 -8.55
N GLY A 117 -2.94 9.88 -8.13
CA GLY A 117 -3.06 8.47 -7.76
C GLY A 117 -3.90 7.65 -8.74
N SER A 118 -3.62 6.34 -8.85
CA SER A 118 -4.44 5.38 -9.61
C SER A 118 -4.57 4.03 -8.89
N LEU A 119 -5.68 3.32 -9.10
CA LEU A 119 -5.98 2.04 -8.45
C LEU A 119 -6.35 0.98 -9.50
N ASP A 120 -5.55 -0.09 -9.55
CA ASP A 120 -5.85 -1.31 -10.30
C ASP A 120 -6.08 -2.49 -9.31
N ILE A 121 -6.99 -3.42 -9.62
CA ILE A 121 -7.13 -4.70 -8.89
C ILE A 121 -6.46 -5.80 -9.71
N HIS A 122 -5.46 -6.46 -9.14
CA HIS A 122 -4.65 -7.49 -9.81
C HIS A 122 -5.00 -8.89 -9.32
N PHE A 123 -4.98 -9.88 -10.23
CA PHE A 123 -5.17 -11.30 -9.90
C PHE A 123 -3.84 -12.06 -10.03
N TYR A 124 -3.17 -12.36 -8.92
CA TYR A 124 -1.85 -13.02 -8.92
C TYR A 124 -1.98 -14.55 -8.80
N GLY A 125 -1.38 -15.30 -9.72
CA GLY A 125 -1.38 -16.77 -9.67
C GLY A 125 -0.40 -17.38 -8.66
N GLU A 126 -0.49 -18.70 -8.45
CA GLU A 126 0.51 -19.47 -7.68
C GLU A 126 1.93 -19.39 -8.27
N ASP A 127 2.05 -18.95 -9.53
CA ASP A 127 3.29 -18.67 -10.27
C ASP A 127 3.85 -17.25 -10.03
N GLY A 128 3.17 -16.43 -9.22
CA GLY A 128 3.54 -15.04 -8.95
C GLY A 128 3.23 -14.05 -10.08
N GLN A 129 2.59 -14.48 -11.18
CA GLN A 129 2.24 -13.59 -12.30
C GLN A 129 0.88 -12.93 -12.10
N SER A 130 0.79 -11.63 -12.38
CA SER A 130 -0.48 -10.90 -12.41
C SER A 130 -1.23 -11.17 -13.71
N ARG A 131 -2.54 -11.35 -13.62
CA ARG A 131 -3.47 -11.67 -14.70
C ARG A 131 -4.70 -10.75 -14.60
N ASP A 132 -5.34 -10.51 -15.75
CA ASP A 132 -6.60 -9.77 -15.90
C ASP A 132 -6.78 -8.54 -14.98
N PRO A 133 -5.84 -7.57 -14.96
CA PRO A 133 -5.91 -6.42 -14.06
C PRO A 133 -7.16 -5.57 -14.37
N MET A 134 -8.00 -5.37 -13.36
CA MET A 134 -9.23 -4.60 -13.44
C MET A 134 -8.99 -3.20 -12.89
N ARG A 135 -8.97 -2.17 -13.75
CA ARG A 135 -8.83 -0.78 -13.30
C ARG A 135 -10.06 -0.35 -12.50
N VAL A 136 -9.84 0.34 -11.38
CA VAL A 136 -10.88 1.07 -10.64
C VAL A 136 -10.92 2.51 -11.14
N CYS A 137 -9.80 3.24 -11.02
CA CYS A 137 -9.70 4.64 -11.42
C CYS A 137 -8.29 4.96 -11.96
N GLN A 138 -8.24 5.84 -12.96
CA GLN A 138 -7.03 6.32 -13.64
C GLN A 138 -6.27 7.39 -12.83
N PRO A 139 -5.02 7.73 -13.18
CA PRO A 139 -4.29 8.84 -12.57
C PRO A 139 -5.12 10.13 -12.57
N GLY A 140 -5.42 10.65 -11.38
CA GLY A 140 -6.23 11.87 -11.18
C GLY A 140 -7.74 11.62 -11.03
N GLU A 141 -8.28 10.51 -11.54
CA GLU A 141 -9.68 10.14 -11.28
C GLU A 141 -9.89 9.70 -9.82
N CYS A 142 -8.86 9.13 -9.17
CA CYS A 142 -8.99 8.56 -7.83
C CYS A 142 -9.05 9.59 -6.70
N GLU A 143 -8.66 10.85 -6.92
CA GLU A 143 -8.79 11.90 -5.89
C GLU A 143 -10.23 12.43 -5.79
N GLU A 144 -10.91 12.65 -6.92
CA GLU A 144 -12.21 13.33 -6.97
C GLU A 144 -13.39 12.36 -7.21
N HIS A 145 -13.19 11.29 -7.99
CA HIS A 145 -14.27 10.42 -8.50
C HIS A 145 -14.23 8.98 -7.95
N LEU A 146 -13.45 8.68 -6.91
CA LEU A 146 -13.28 7.31 -6.41
C LEU A 146 -14.60 6.60 -6.10
N ASP A 147 -15.55 7.27 -5.43
CA ASP A 147 -16.82 6.61 -5.05
C ASP A 147 -17.74 6.31 -6.23
N GLU A 148 -17.70 7.14 -7.28
CA GLU A 148 -18.42 6.90 -8.54
C GLU A 148 -17.81 5.72 -9.30
N LYS A 149 -16.48 5.73 -9.48
CA LYS A 149 -15.72 4.64 -10.11
C LYS A 149 -15.86 3.32 -9.35
N VAL A 150 -15.93 3.37 -8.03
CA VAL A 150 -16.20 2.18 -7.21
C VAL A 150 -17.62 1.68 -7.42
N ALA A 151 -18.64 2.54 -7.57
CA ALA A 151 -19.99 2.10 -7.91
C ALA A 151 -20.07 1.43 -9.31
N GLU A 152 -19.31 1.90 -10.30
CA GLU A 152 -19.21 1.30 -11.65
C GLU A 152 -18.53 -0.09 -11.67
N VAL A 153 -17.56 -0.31 -10.78
CA VAL A 153 -16.66 -1.48 -10.79
C VAL A 153 -17.04 -2.54 -9.75
N LEU A 154 -17.60 -2.15 -8.61
CA LEU A 154 -17.94 -3.04 -7.49
C LEU A 154 -18.79 -4.25 -7.91
N PRO A 155 -19.86 -4.12 -8.73
CA PRO A 155 -20.67 -5.29 -9.13
C PRO A 155 -19.88 -6.31 -9.97
N LYS A 156 -19.04 -5.82 -10.89
CA LYS A 156 -18.20 -6.65 -11.77
C LYS A 156 -17.11 -7.37 -10.97
N LEU A 157 -16.53 -6.69 -9.97
CA LEU A 157 -15.58 -7.32 -9.06
C LEU A 157 -16.27 -8.36 -8.19
N ALA A 158 -17.41 -8.03 -7.56
CA ALA A 158 -18.17 -8.95 -6.71
C ALA A 158 -18.55 -10.24 -7.45
N GLN A 159 -19.08 -10.15 -8.67
CA GLN A 159 -19.37 -11.30 -9.52
C GLN A 159 -18.12 -12.15 -9.80
N LYS A 160 -16.98 -11.53 -10.17
CA LYS A 160 -15.71 -12.24 -10.41
C LYS A 160 -15.15 -12.89 -9.13
N LEU A 161 -15.46 -12.35 -7.95
CA LEU A 161 -15.13 -12.97 -6.66
C LEU A 161 -16.02 -14.17 -6.34
N GLU A 162 -17.32 -14.09 -6.65
CA GLU A 162 -18.30 -15.18 -6.44
C GLU A 162 -18.04 -16.36 -7.39
N GLU A 163 -17.97 -16.12 -8.70
CA GLU A 163 -17.60 -17.11 -9.74
C GLU A 163 -16.20 -17.73 -9.51
N GLY A 164 -15.35 -16.99 -8.81
CA GLY A 164 -14.02 -17.40 -8.41
C GLY A 164 -13.96 -18.14 -7.07
N GLN A 165 -15.04 -18.15 -6.28
CA GLN A 165 -15.05 -18.66 -4.89
C GLN A 165 -13.93 -18.06 -4.04
N PHE A 166 -13.72 -16.75 -4.15
CA PHE A 166 -12.66 -16.05 -3.43
C PHE A 166 -13.05 -15.82 -1.96
N VAL A 167 -12.28 -16.40 -1.03
CA VAL A 167 -12.40 -16.16 0.41
C VAL A 167 -11.48 -15.02 0.86
N ALA A 168 -11.88 -14.32 1.91
CA ALA A 168 -11.17 -13.15 2.42
C ALA A 168 -9.99 -13.53 3.35
N ILE A 169 -8.76 -13.22 2.96
CA ILE A 169 -7.57 -13.31 3.82
C ILE A 169 -7.26 -11.92 4.42
N ARG A 170 -7.06 -11.86 5.73
CA ARG A 170 -6.67 -10.64 6.46
C ARG A 170 -5.15 -10.47 6.49
N SER A 171 -4.69 -9.23 6.38
CA SER A 171 -3.27 -8.88 6.53
C SER A 171 -2.78 -9.14 7.96
N ILE A 172 -1.65 -9.82 8.10
CA ILE A 172 -0.81 -9.70 9.31
C ILE A 172 0.23 -8.62 9.00
N GLY A 173 0.15 -7.49 9.70
CA GLY A 173 1.06 -6.36 9.48
C GLY A 173 2.48 -6.68 9.93
N TRP A 174 3.48 -6.21 9.17
CA TRP A 174 4.88 -6.31 9.56
C TRP A 174 5.26 -5.10 10.43
N PRO A 175 5.97 -5.29 11.56
CA PRO A 175 6.42 -4.19 12.41
C PRO A 175 7.55 -3.37 11.75
N ASP A 176 7.34 -2.08 11.52
CA ASP A 176 8.28 -1.21 10.78
C ASP A 176 9.72 -1.18 11.35
N ASN A 177 9.86 -1.43 12.65
CA ASN A 177 11.12 -1.38 13.39
C ASN A 177 11.63 -2.76 13.85
N ARG A 178 11.20 -3.88 13.22
CA ARG A 178 11.74 -5.22 13.53
C ARG A 178 11.86 -6.10 12.28
N ASP A 179 12.98 -6.81 12.20
CA ASP A 179 13.20 -7.88 11.23
C ASP A 179 12.47 -9.18 11.59
N GLU A 180 11.66 -9.25 12.64
CA GLU A 180 11.04 -10.49 13.14
C GLU A 180 9.56 -10.31 13.50
N LEU A 181 8.75 -11.27 13.06
CA LEU A 181 7.30 -11.36 13.29
C LEU A 181 6.93 -12.78 13.73
N ASP A 182 6.24 -12.93 14.86
CA ASP A 182 5.65 -14.21 15.27
C ASP A 182 4.34 -14.44 14.51
N VAL A 183 4.15 -15.64 13.94
CA VAL A 183 2.98 -16.01 13.14
C VAL A 183 2.38 -17.29 13.69
N SER A 184 1.50 -17.15 14.68
CA SER A 184 0.92 -18.27 15.43
C SER A 184 0.18 -19.27 14.54
N SER A 185 -0.47 -18.81 13.46
CA SER A 185 -1.15 -19.65 12.45
C SER A 185 -0.21 -20.48 11.58
N LEU A 186 1.10 -20.21 11.60
CA LEU A 186 2.15 -21.01 10.97
C LEU A 186 2.99 -21.79 12.01
N SER A 187 2.75 -21.57 13.30
CA SER A 187 3.55 -22.06 14.43
C SER A 187 5.05 -21.84 14.22
N MET A 188 5.42 -20.65 13.74
CA MET A 188 6.81 -20.26 13.49
C MET A 188 6.98 -18.74 13.55
N LYS A 189 8.19 -18.31 13.88
CA LYS A 189 8.63 -16.92 13.69
C LYS A 189 9.09 -16.74 12.24
N LEU A 190 8.65 -15.67 11.58
CA LEU A 190 9.22 -15.22 10.31
C LEU A 190 10.28 -14.15 10.57
N LYS A 191 11.33 -14.16 9.74
CA LYS A 191 12.41 -13.18 9.76
C LYS A 191 12.61 -12.56 8.37
N TRP A 192 12.81 -11.24 8.30
CA TRP A 192 13.30 -10.54 7.12
C TRP A 192 14.82 -10.46 7.18
N SER A 193 15.51 -10.91 6.13
CA SER A 193 16.95 -11.08 6.13
C SER A 193 17.50 -11.02 4.71
N LYS A 194 18.32 -10.00 4.40
CA LYS A 194 19.06 -9.89 3.13
C LYS A 194 18.16 -10.05 1.88
N GLY A 195 16.96 -9.46 1.89
CA GLY A 195 15.99 -9.56 0.79
C GLY A 195 15.20 -10.87 0.73
N LYS A 196 15.15 -11.64 1.83
CA LYS A 196 14.46 -12.93 1.94
C LYS A 196 13.60 -13.00 3.20
N ILE A 197 12.52 -13.77 3.11
CA ILE A 197 11.73 -14.21 4.26
C ILE A 197 12.30 -15.57 4.70
N GLU A 198 12.63 -15.72 5.98
CA GLU A 198 13.14 -16.96 6.58
C GLU A 198 12.17 -17.42 7.68
N GLY A 199 11.67 -18.66 7.59
CA GLY A 199 10.84 -19.27 8.63
C GLY A 199 11.71 -19.98 9.69
N VAL A 200 11.47 -19.68 10.96
CA VAL A 200 12.19 -20.24 12.11
C VAL A 200 11.19 -20.93 13.05
N LYS A 201 11.27 -22.26 13.12
CA LYS A 201 10.57 -23.08 14.11
C LYS A 201 11.48 -23.35 15.31
N GLU A 202 10.89 -23.53 16.48
CA GLU A 202 11.63 -23.85 17.70
C GLU A 202 12.49 -25.12 17.51
N GLY A 203 13.75 -25.06 17.94
CA GLY A 203 14.73 -26.14 17.75
C GLY A 203 15.17 -26.42 16.31
N GLN A 204 14.67 -25.70 15.30
CA GLN A 204 14.97 -25.94 13.88
C GLN A 204 15.85 -24.84 13.27
N LYS A 205 16.58 -25.18 12.20
CA LYS A 205 17.35 -24.20 11.42
C LYS A 205 16.40 -23.28 10.63
N PRO A 206 16.72 -21.99 10.45
CA PRO A 206 15.97 -21.10 9.57
C PRO A 206 15.87 -21.67 8.15
N VAL A 207 14.67 -21.60 7.55
CA VAL A 207 14.44 -22.02 6.16
C VAL A 207 13.98 -20.82 5.33
N ALA A 208 14.79 -20.42 4.37
CA ALA A 208 14.44 -19.34 3.44
C ALA A 208 13.27 -19.75 2.54
N PHE A 209 12.23 -18.93 2.49
CA PHE A 209 11.11 -19.10 1.58
C PHE A 209 11.49 -18.63 0.18
N THR A 210 10.88 -19.23 -0.84
CA THR A 210 11.25 -18.97 -2.25
C THR A 210 10.21 -18.07 -2.91
N ALA A 211 10.64 -16.91 -3.41
CA ALA A 211 9.79 -16.06 -4.24
C ALA A 211 9.37 -16.77 -5.52
N VAL A 212 8.08 -16.69 -5.90
CA VAL A 212 7.57 -17.25 -7.14
C VAL A 212 7.40 -16.13 -8.18
N GLY A 213 7.66 -16.44 -9.45
CA GLY A 213 7.54 -15.49 -10.55
C GLY A 213 8.71 -14.52 -10.73
N GLY A 214 9.66 -14.45 -9.78
CA GLY A 214 10.83 -13.59 -9.89
C GLY A 214 11.64 -13.46 -8.60
N LYS A 215 12.20 -12.26 -8.38
CA LYS A 215 12.86 -11.85 -7.13
C LYS A 215 11.91 -10.93 -6.35
N LEU A 216 12.02 -10.96 -5.02
CA LEU A 216 11.40 -9.96 -4.13
C LEU A 216 12.08 -8.59 -4.31
N ASP A 217 11.61 -7.79 -5.27
CA ASP A 217 12.09 -6.41 -5.51
C ASP A 217 11.42 -5.42 -4.54
N ILE A 218 11.69 -5.61 -3.25
CA ILE A 218 11.19 -4.81 -2.13
C ILE A 218 12.31 -4.42 -1.16
N SER A 219 12.23 -3.21 -0.61
CA SER A 219 13.16 -2.70 0.42
C SER A 219 12.78 -3.12 1.84
N ALA A 220 11.48 -3.20 2.12
CA ALA A 220 10.92 -3.61 3.42
C ALA A 220 9.60 -4.38 3.25
N LEU A 221 9.27 -5.25 4.20
CA LEU A 221 7.96 -5.88 4.30
C LEU A 221 6.93 -4.91 4.91
N LYS A 222 5.68 -4.99 4.47
CA LYS A 222 4.54 -4.25 5.02
C LYS A 222 3.49 -5.17 5.64
N ALA A 223 3.18 -6.28 4.96
CA ALA A 223 2.19 -7.25 5.42
C ALA A 223 2.39 -8.62 4.77
N ILE A 224 1.93 -9.66 5.46
CA ILE A 224 1.84 -11.03 4.94
C ILE A 224 0.38 -11.53 4.96
N TYR A 225 0.11 -12.49 4.10
CA TYR A 225 -1.21 -13.09 3.88
C TYR A 225 -1.05 -14.62 3.87
N VAL A 226 -1.33 -15.24 5.02
CA VAL A 226 -1.27 -16.69 5.19
C VAL A 226 -2.46 -17.31 4.48
N VAL A 227 -2.21 -18.15 3.47
CA VAL A 227 -3.25 -18.92 2.78
C VAL A 227 -3.52 -20.20 3.58
N PRO A 228 -4.77 -20.46 4.04
CA PRO A 228 -5.12 -21.73 4.68
C PRO A 228 -4.81 -22.93 3.78
N ASP A 229 -4.40 -24.04 4.41
CA ASP A 229 -4.16 -25.34 3.77
C ASP A 229 -3.21 -25.33 2.55
N SER A 230 -2.36 -24.31 2.46
CA SER A 230 -1.49 -24.04 1.32
C SER A 230 -0.07 -23.71 1.76
N LYS A 231 0.90 -23.99 0.88
CA LYS A 231 2.30 -23.57 1.06
C LYS A 231 2.59 -22.19 0.45
N LEU A 232 1.56 -21.39 0.19
CA LEU A 232 1.69 -20.03 -0.37
C LEU A 232 1.50 -18.97 0.72
N LEU A 233 2.35 -17.96 0.66
CA LEU A 233 2.29 -16.74 1.45
C LEU A 233 2.20 -15.56 0.48
N GLY A 234 1.11 -14.79 0.55
CA GLY A 234 1.05 -13.49 -0.11
C GLY A 234 1.85 -12.47 0.69
N VAL A 235 2.51 -11.53 0.03
CA VAL A 235 3.39 -10.54 0.67
C VAL A 235 3.21 -9.18 0.03
N PHE A 236 2.92 -8.15 0.82
CA PHE A 236 3.15 -6.74 0.41
C PHE A 236 4.47 -6.24 1.00
N GLY A 237 5.24 -5.54 0.17
CA GLY A 237 6.39 -4.76 0.62
C GLY A 237 6.42 -3.35 0.02
N THR A 238 7.28 -2.50 0.58
CA THR A 238 7.70 -1.25 -0.05
C THR A 238 8.56 -1.59 -1.26
N PRO A 239 8.21 -1.18 -2.49
CA PRO A 239 9.01 -1.49 -3.68
C PRO A 239 10.37 -0.79 -3.62
N SER A 240 11.39 -1.39 -4.24
CA SER A 240 12.71 -0.76 -4.41
C SER A 240 12.72 0.41 -5.41
N LYS A 241 11.61 0.65 -6.10
CA LYS A 241 11.46 1.64 -7.19
C LYS A 241 10.16 2.43 -7.00
N PRO A 242 10.12 3.73 -7.35
CA PRO A 242 8.93 4.55 -7.23
C PRO A 242 7.80 4.11 -8.20
N GLY A 243 6.58 4.58 -7.92
CA GLY A 243 5.40 4.41 -8.77
C GLY A 243 4.26 3.66 -8.09
N PHE A 244 4.54 2.56 -7.38
CA PHE A 244 3.56 1.84 -6.56
C PHE A 244 3.71 2.20 -5.07
N VAL A 245 2.58 2.29 -4.35
CA VAL A 245 2.58 2.48 -2.88
C VAL A 245 3.06 1.21 -2.16
N GLN A 246 2.78 0.04 -2.73
CA GLN A 246 3.24 -1.27 -2.28
C GLN A 246 3.22 -2.26 -3.46
N THR A 247 4.10 -3.26 -3.46
CA THR A 247 4.07 -4.34 -4.46
C THR A 247 3.74 -5.68 -3.83
N PHE A 248 2.83 -6.42 -4.48
CA PHE A 248 2.45 -7.77 -4.06
C PHE A 248 3.37 -8.82 -4.68
N HIS A 249 3.76 -9.81 -3.89
CA HIS A 249 4.58 -10.95 -4.30
C HIS A 249 3.98 -12.24 -3.73
N VAL A 250 4.13 -13.34 -4.48
CA VAL A 250 3.78 -14.68 -4.00
C VAL A 250 5.05 -15.40 -3.58
N VAL A 251 5.04 -15.97 -2.39
CA VAL A 251 6.20 -16.63 -1.76
C VAL A 251 5.80 -18.05 -1.36
N LYS A 252 6.64 -19.03 -1.69
CA LYS A 252 6.42 -20.44 -1.39
C LYS A 252 7.19 -20.87 -0.14
N MET A 253 6.45 -21.41 0.82
CA MET A 253 6.93 -22.06 2.03
C MET A 253 7.42 -23.49 1.72
N PRO A 254 8.38 -24.04 2.50
CA PRO A 254 8.96 -25.37 2.30
C PRO A 254 7.94 -26.50 2.47
#